data_AF-I7AFA0-F1
#
_entry.id   AF-I7AFA0-F1
#
_cell.length_a   1.000
_cell.length_b   1.000
_cell.length_c   1.000
_cell.angle_alpha   90.00
_cell.angle_beta   90.00
_cell.angle_gamma   90.00
#
_symmetry.space_group_name_H-M   'P 1'
#
loop_
_entity.id
_entity.type
_entity.pdbx_description
1 polymer ?
#
loop_
_entity_poly.entity_id
_entity_poly.type
_entity_poly.pdbx_seq_one_letter_code
_entity_poly.pdbx_strand_id
1 'polypeptide(L)'
;MYPYKQKCQTSPMVVRTSQGHSSRKVFDIRDGTSLGNLLRDYARAFKLYHIDMENVRESIVPVLTYAGLLTIQIFGFLCIVSWAEDMGGISSTLGLSFGAFCAMIMFFFGAGYIYRGTLGKGTDTSYISYVYVVALSVVHYPYLMFVGLLTKGIWMFLCMMAITSISQFLIRTSMLRNHSFENHRDGFMFDIITFILQCGFCFGSLSLFSLLSPAN
;
A
#
# COMPACT_ATOMS: atom_id res chain seq x y z
N MET A 1 -43.88 4.67 63.94
CA MET A 1 -45.09 5.45 63.62
C MET A 1 -44.70 6.49 62.57
N TYR A 2 -44.91 6.18 61.28
CA TYR A 2 -45.01 7.18 60.20
C TYR A 2 -46.49 7.65 60.14
N PRO A 3 -46.90 8.74 59.43
CA PRO A 3 -46.19 9.52 58.40
C PRO A 3 -46.43 11.05 58.43
N TYR A 4 -45.79 11.82 57.54
CA TYR A 4 -46.50 12.69 56.59
C TYR A 4 -45.66 12.92 55.33
N LYS A 5 -46.30 12.68 54.18
CA LYS A 5 -45.79 12.85 52.82
C LYS A 5 -45.88 14.32 52.41
N GLN A 6 -44.88 14.82 51.70
CA GLN A 6 -45.07 15.98 50.82
C GLN A 6 -44.51 15.65 49.42
N LYS A 7 -45.43 15.58 48.45
CA LYS A 7 -45.17 15.50 47.01
C LYS A 7 -44.65 16.86 46.55
N CYS A 8 -43.53 16.87 45.82
CA CYS A 8 -43.28 17.89 44.80
C CYS A 8 -43.05 17.20 43.47
N GLN A 9 -43.89 17.59 42.52
CA GLN A 9 -44.07 17.02 41.20
C GLN A 9 -43.25 17.87 40.21
N THR A 10 -42.34 17.20 39.51
CA THR A 10 -41.77 17.49 38.18
C THR A 10 -41.46 18.96 37.80
N SER A 11 -40.18 19.22 37.58
CA SER A 11 -39.75 19.84 36.33
C SER A 11 -38.73 18.91 35.67
N PRO A 12 -38.95 18.44 34.44
CA PRO A 12 -37.93 17.68 33.73
C PRO A 12 -36.74 18.60 33.50
N MET A 13 -35.62 18.29 34.13
CA MET A 13 -34.34 18.91 33.82
C MET A 13 -34.00 18.50 32.39
N VAL A 14 -34.31 19.36 31.44
CA VAL A 14 -33.81 19.27 30.07
C VAL A 14 -32.32 19.53 30.16
N VAL A 15 -31.54 18.45 30.32
CA VAL A 15 -30.11 18.49 30.09
C VAL A 15 -29.94 18.77 28.60
N ARG A 16 -29.75 20.05 28.25
CA ARG A 16 -29.19 20.42 26.96
C ARG A 16 -27.74 19.96 26.96
N THR A 17 -27.50 18.71 26.61
CA THR A 17 -26.21 18.34 26.05
C THR A 17 -26.08 19.08 24.73
N SER A 18 -25.38 20.22 24.73
CA SER A 18 -24.76 20.73 23.51
C SER A 18 -23.59 19.80 23.15
N GLN A 19 -23.89 18.54 22.88
CA GLN A 19 -23.07 17.76 21.98
C GLN A 19 -23.32 18.38 20.62
N GLY A 20 -22.40 19.25 20.21
CA GLY A 20 -22.23 19.61 18.82
C GLY A 20 -22.11 18.31 18.04
N HIS A 21 -23.24 17.85 17.53
CA HIS A 21 -23.35 16.89 16.47
C HIS A 21 -22.74 17.62 15.26
N SER A 22 -21.41 17.61 15.18
CA SER A 22 -20.75 17.72 13.90
C SER A 22 -21.25 16.52 13.13
N SER A 23 -22.30 16.77 12.35
CA SER A 23 -22.76 15.92 11.27
C SER A 23 -21.67 15.92 10.20
N ARG A 24 -20.47 15.47 10.57
CA ARG A 24 -19.56 14.90 9.61
C ARG A 24 -20.25 13.60 9.26
N LYS A 25 -21.06 13.65 8.20
CA LYS A 25 -21.45 12.47 7.44
C LYS A 25 -20.15 11.70 7.16
N VAL A 26 -19.79 10.80 8.08
CA VAL A 26 -19.04 9.62 7.74
C VAL A 26 -19.99 8.95 6.77
N PHE A 27 -19.68 9.08 5.48
CA PHE A 27 -20.27 8.20 4.50
C PHE A 27 -19.87 6.81 4.96
N ASP A 28 -20.78 6.20 5.72
CA ASP A 28 -20.81 4.77 5.96
C ASP A 28 -21.05 4.17 4.58
N ILE A 29 -19.96 3.95 3.85
CA ILE A 29 -19.96 3.16 2.62
C ILE A 29 -20.13 1.72 3.10
N ARG A 30 -21.38 1.41 3.44
CA ARG A 30 -21.89 0.08 3.76
C ARG A 30 -21.63 -0.79 2.54
N ASP A 31 -20.78 -1.80 2.74
CA ASP A 31 -20.38 -2.84 1.78
C ASP A 31 -20.01 -2.34 0.38
N GLY A 32 -18.90 -1.58 0.31
CA GLY A 32 -18.19 -1.39 -0.95
C GLY A 32 -17.80 -2.74 -1.54
N THR A 33 -18.06 -2.95 -2.84
CA THR A 33 -17.55 -4.10 -3.58
C THR A 33 -16.04 -4.24 -3.36
N SER A 34 -15.50 -5.46 -3.50
CA SER A 34 -14.06 -5.72 -3.33
C SER A 34 -13.19 -4.74 -4.12
N LEU A 35 -13.64 -4.32 -5.30
CA LEU A 35 -12.98 -3.32 -6.15
C LEU A 35 -13.09 -1.89 -5.59
N GLY A 36 -14.24 -1.50 -5.04
CA GLY A 36 -14.44 -0.19 -4.44
C GLY A 36 -13.57 0.05 -3.21
N ASN A 37 -13.35 -0.99 -2.39
CA ASN A 37 -12.41 -0.93 -1.27
C ASN A 37 -10.97 -0.84 -1.76
N LEU A 38 -10.59 -1.64 -2.78
CA LEU A 38 -9.27 -1.54 -3.41
C LEU A 38 -8.99 -0.14 -3.96
N LEU A 39 -9.92 0.48 -4.68
CA LEU A 39 -9.75 1.83 -5.23
C LEU A 39 -9.63 2.90 -4.13
N ARG A 40 -10.36 2.74 -3.02
CA ARG A 40 -10.25 3.62 -1.86
C ARG A 40 -8.86 3.51 -1.23
N ASP A 41 -8.39 2.30 -1.02
CA ASP A 41 -7.07 2.05 -0.42
C ASP A 41 -5.95 2.46 -1.36
N TYR A 42 -6.12 2.27 -2.67
CA TYR A 42 -5.25 2.81 -3.70
C TYR A 42 -5.13 4.33 -3.60
N ALA A 43 -6.27 5.03 -3.52
CA ALA A 43 -6.28 6.49 -3.38
C ALA A 43 -5.67 6.97 -2.05
N ARG A 44 -5.81 6.18 -0.97
CA ARG A 44 -5.15 6.43 0.31
C ARG A 44 -3.64 6.25 0.20
N ALA A 45 -3.18 5.14 -0.37
CA ALA A 45 -1.77 4.86 -0.61
C ALA A 45 -1.14 5.95 -1.46
N PHE A 46 -1.82 6.40 -2.52
CA PHE A 46 -1.38 7.51 -3.37
C PHE A 46 -1.14 8.81 -2.59
N LYS A 47 -1.98 9.08 -1.58
CA LYS A 47 -1.91 10.24 -0.69
C LYS A 47 -1.02 9.99 0.53
N LEU A 48 -0.31 8.86 0.59
CA LEU A 48 0.54 8.46 1.71
C LEU A 48 -0.23 8.32 3.04
N TYR A 49 -1.53 8.02 2.97
CA TYR A 49 -2.32 7.66 4.14
C TYR A 49 -2.16 6.18 4.45
N HIS A 50 -2.25 5.84 5.75
CA HIS A 50 -2.18 4.47 6.21
C HIS A 50 -3.29 3.61 5.60
N ILE A 51 -2.95 2.34 5.37
CA ILE A 51 -3.88 1.31 4.95
C ILE A 51 -4.28 0.50 6.19
N ASP A 52 -5.57 0.23 6.32
CA ASP A 52 -6.10 -0.48 7.47
C ASP A 52 -6.04 -2.00 7.25
N MET A 53 -5.15 -2.68 7.97
CA MET A 53 -4.90 -4.13 7.80
C MET A 53 -6.01 -5.02 8.37
N GLU A 54 -6.77 -4.51 9.33
CA GLU A 54 -7.85 -5.26 10.01
C GLU A 54 -9.09 -5.37 9.13
N ASN A 55 -9.28 -4.39 8.25
CA ASN A 55 -10.40 -4.33 7.30
C ASN A 55 -10.12 -5.05 5.97
N VAL A 56 -8.94 -5.64 5.79
CA VAL A 56 -8.61 -6.42 4.59
C VAL A 56 -9.30 -7.77 4.67
N ARG A 57 -10.31 -7.98 3.81
CA ARG A 57 -10.91 -9.31 3.63
C ARG A 57 -9.81 -10.31 3.25
N GLU A 58 -9.88 -11.52 3.80
CA GLU A 58 -8.99 -12.66 3.48
C GLU A 58 -9.22 -13.17 2.05
N SER A 59 -8.99 -12.32 1.06
CA SER A 59 -9.16 -12.62 -0.36
C SER A 59 -7.91 -12.19 -1.10
N ILE A 60 -7.43 -13.08 -1.97
CA ILE A 60 -6.30 -12.81 -2.87
C ILE A 60 -6.70 -11.92 -4.06
N VAL A 61 -8.00 -11.77 -4.33
CA VAL A 61 -8.53 -11.08 -5.50
C VAL A 61 -8.08 -9.62 -5.59
N PRO A 62 -8.10 -8.80 -4.52
CA PRO A 62 -7.59 -7.43 -4.57
C PRO A 62 -6.11 -7.35 -4.93
N VAL A 63 -5.28 -8.28 -4.43
CA VAL A 63 -3.85 -8.34 -4.71
C VAL A 63 -3.60 -8.63 -6.20
N LEU A 64 -4.29 -9.64 -6.74
CA LEU A 64 -4.17 -9.99 -8.17
C LEU A 64 -4.72 -8.90 -9.08
N THR A 65 -5.84 -8.28 -8.68
CA THR A 65 -6.44 -7.16 -9.43
C THR A 65 -5.46 -5.99 -9.49
N TYR A 66 -4.87 -5.63 -8.35
CA TYR A 66 -3.88 -4.56 -8.28
C TYR A 66 -2.60 -4.88 -9.06
N ALA A 67 -2.06 -6.09 -8.95
CA ALA A 67 -0.91 -6.53 -9.73
C ALA A 67 -1.20 -6.50 -11.25
N GLY A 68 -2.41 -6.88 -11.66
CA GLY A 68 -2.87 -6.76 -13.03
C GLY A 68 -2.93 -5.30 -13.51
N LEU A 69 -3.49 -4.39 -12.70
CA LEU A 69 -3.52 -2.96 -13.01
C LEU A 69 -2.11 -2.36 -13.14
N LEU A 70 -1.19 -2.69 -12.23
CA LEU A 70 0.22 -2.27 -12.34
C LEU A 70 0.88 -2.82 -13.60
N THR A 71 0.61 -4.08 -13.96
CA THR A 71 1.16 -4.71 -15.15
C THR A 71 0.68 -4.02 -16.43
N ILE A 72 -0.60 -3.63 -16.48
CA ILE A 72 -1.14 -2.84 -17.60
C ILE A 72 -0.43 -1.49 -17.70
N GLN A 73 -0.15 -0.83 -16.57
CA GLN A 73 0.61 0.43 -16.57
C GLN A 73 2.04 0.21 -17.08
N ILE A 74 2.74 -0.83 -16.60
CA ILE A 74 4.09 -1.19 -17.06
C ILE A 74 4.08 -1.48 -18.57
N PHE A 75 3.12 -2.27 -19.06
CA PHE A 75 2.97 -2.56 -20.48
C PHE A 75 2.78 -1.29 -21.30
N GLY A 76 1.90 -0.38 -20.84
CA GLY A 76 1.68 0.91 -21.48
C GLY A 76 2.97 1.75 -21.56
N PHE A 77 3.74 1.83 -20.48
CA PHE A 77 5.01 2.56 -20.46
C PHE A 77 6.07 1.93 -21.36
N LEU A 78 6.20 0.60 -21.34
CA LEU A 78 7.13 -0.11 -22.22
C LEU A 78 6.78 0.06 -23.69
N CYS A 79 5.49 0.04 -24.05
CA CYS A 79 5.05 0.33 -25.41
C CYS A 79 5.45 1.73 -25.86
N ILE A 80 5.32 2.75 -24.98
CA ILE A 80 5.72 4.13 -25.29
C ILE A 80 7.24 4.22 -25.49
N VAL A 81 8.03 3.61 -24.60
CA VAL A 81 9.51 3.62 -24.69
C VAL A 81 9.99 2.88 -25.93
N SER A 82 9.43 1.70 -26.21
CA SER A 82 9.77 0.90 -27.40
C SER A 82 9.47 1.65 -28.68
N TRP A 83 8.35 2.38 -28.74
CA TRP A 83 8.02 3.23 -29.88
C TRP A 83 8.96 4.43 -30.02
N ALA A 84 9.38 5.05 -28.90
CA ALA A 84 10.29 6.18 -28.90
C ALA A 84 11.75 5.80 -29.27
N GLU A 85 12.20 4.59 -28.90
CA GLU A 85 13.56 4.10 -29.17
C GLU A 85 13.65 3.25 -30.45
N ASP A 86 12.58 3.19 -31.26
CA ASP A 86 12.47 2.38 -32.50
C ASP A 86 12.84 0.90 -32.30
N MET A 87 12.59 0.39 -31.08
CA MET A 87 12.89 -0.98 -30.67
C MET A 87 11.69 -1.90 -30.94
N GLY A 88 12.00 -3.13 -31.36
CA GLY A 88 11.08 -4.09 -31.99
C GLY A 88 9.83 -4.52 -31.21
N GLY A 89 8.98 -5.28 -31.91
CA GLY A 89 7.52 -5.35 -31.72
C GLY A 89 6.90 -5.94 -30.45
N ILE A 90 5.59 -5.72 -30.35
CA ILE A 90 4.66 -5.92 -29.21
C ILE A 90 4.83 -7.26 -28.46
N SER A 91 5.29 -8.34 -29.10
CA SER A 91 5.45 -9.65 -28.46
C SER A 91 6.54 -9.67 -27.38
N SER A 92 7.64 -8.95 -27.57
CA SER A 92 8.71 -8.82 -26.55
C SER A 92 8.17 -8.08 -25.32
N THR A 93 7.47 -6.97 -25.54
CA THR A 93 6.85 -6.13 -24.50
C THR A 93 5.82 -6.88 -23.67
N LEU A 94 5.01 -7.73 -24.30
CA LEU A 94 4.08 -8.62 -23.59
C LEU A 94 4.80 -9.63 -22.69
N GLY A 95 5.83 -10.31 -23.20
CA GLY A 95 6.60 -11.29 -22.42
C GLY A 95 7.28 -10.67 -21.20
N LEU A 96 7.81 -9.46 -21.34
CA LEU A 96 8.44 -8.71 -20.26
C LEU A 96 7.44 -8.22 -19.22
N SER A 97 6.28 -7.75 -19.67
CA SER A 97 5.20 -7.33 -18.77
C SER A 97 4.69 -8.53 -17.96
N PHE A 98 4.59 -9.71 -18.59
CA PHE A 98 4.27 -10.95 -17.88
C PHE A 98 5.35 -11.36 -16.88
N GLY A 99 6.63 -11.26 -17.24
CA GLY A 99 7.75 -11.49 -16.31
C GLY A 99 7.70 -10.55 -15.10
N ALA A 100 7.43 -9.26 -15.34
CA ALA A 100 7.24 -8.26 -14.30
C ALA A 100 6.05 -8.58 -13.39
N PHE A 101 4.92 -9.05 -13.96
CA PHE A 101 3.77 -9.53 -13.18
C PHE A 101 4.17 -10.68 -12.24
N CYS A 102 4.85 -11.70 -12.75
CA CYS A 102 5.31 -12.83 -11.94
C CYS A 102 6.27 -12.38 -10.83
N ALA A 103 7.24 -11.51 -11.15
CA ALA A 103 8.18 -10.97 -10.18
C ALA A 103 7.49 -10.15 -9.08
N MET A 104 6.50 -9.32 -9.43
CA MET A 104 5.69 -8.55 -8.48
C MET A 104 4.92 -9.46 -7.53
N ILE A 105 4.24 -10.48 -8.05
CA ILE A 105 3.50 -11.43 -7.21
C ILE A 105 4.46 -12.16 -6.26
N MET A 106 5.59 -12.67 -6.76
CA MET A 106 6.59 -13.32 -5.90
C MET A 106 7.10 -12.37 -4.81
N PHE A 107 7.35 -11.10 -5.14
CA PHE A 107 7.76 -10.10 -4.18
C PHE A 107 6.68 -9.79 -3.14
N PHE A 108 5.42 -9.56 -3.53
CA PHE A 108 4.34 -9.23 -2.60
C PHE A 108 4.13 -10.33 -1.57
N PHE A 109 4.15 -11.59 -2.01
CA PHE A 109 4.04 -12.74 -1.12
C PHE A 109 5.30 -12.92 -0.27
N GLY A 110 6.49 -12.93 -0.88
CA GLY A 110 7.75 -13.11 -0.16
C GLY A 110 8.00 -12.04 0.91
N ALA A 111 7.86 -10.77 0.54
CA ALA A 111 8.01 -9.65 1.47
C ALA A 111 6.90 -9.64 2.53
N GLY A 112 5.65 -9.93 2.16
CA GLY A 112 4.54 -10.06 3.11
C GLY A 112 4.81 -11.15 4.16
N TYR A 113 5.44 -12.26 3.77
CA TYR A 113 5.80 -13.36 4.67
C TYR A 113 6.90 -12.91 5.65
N ILE A 114 7.94 -12.26 5.14
CA ILE A 114 9.04 -11.73 5.96
C ILE A 114 8.50 -10.70 6.95
N TYR A 115 7.67 -9.75 6.51
CA TYR A 115 7.11 -8.72 7.40
C TYR A 115 6.24 -9.33 8.50
N ARG A 116 5.37 -10.29 8.15
CA ARG A 116 4.58 -11.03 9.15
C ARG A 116 5.47 -11.73 10.16
N GLY A 117 6.55 -12.38 9.70
CA GLY A 117 7.52 -13.05 10.57
C GLY A 117 8.23 -12.08 11.51
N THR A 118 8.69 -10.93 11.00
CA THR A 118 9.41 -9.92 11.79
C THR A 118 8.54 -9.23 12.84
N LEU A 119 7.24 -9.09 12.60
CA LEU A 119 6.32 -8.41 13.52
C LEU A 119 5.76 -9.33 14.61
N GLY A 120 5.96 -10.65 14.51
CA GLY A 120 5.47 -11.62 15.51
C GLY A 120 3.94 -11.71 15.65
N LYS A 121 3.17 -10.88 14.94
CA LYS A 121 1.70 -10.77 14.95
C LYS A 121 0.98 -11.87 14.17
N GLY A 122 1.52 -13.08 14.18
CA GLY A 122 1.01 -14.19 13.37
C GLY A 122 -0.47 -14.53 13.60
N THR A 123 -0.99 -14.24 14.80
CA THR A 123 -2.34 -14.61 15.25
C THR A 123 -3.41 -13.56 14.98
N ASP A 124 -3.04 -12.28 14.94
CA ASP A 124 -4.03 -11.18 15.02
C ASP A 124 -4.38 -10.60 13.64
N THR A 125 -3.54 -10.85 12.64
CA THR A 125 -3.70 -10.29 11.30
C THR A 125 -3.42 -11.35 10.25
N SER A 126 -4.32 -11.45 9.26
CA SER A 126 -4.20 -12.44 8.18
C SER A 126 -2.92 -12.20 7.37
N TYR A 127 -2.31 -13.28 6.86
CA TYR A 127 -1.16 -13.18 5.95
C TYR A 127 -1.46 -12.30 4.73
N ILE A 128 -2.66 -12.43 4.18
CA ILE A 128 -3.10 -11.69 2.99
C ILE A 128 -3.12 -10.18 3.27
N SER A 129 -3.42 -9.73 4.48
CA SER A 129 -3.35 -8.31 4.85
C SER A 129 -1.93 -7.76 4.70
N TYR A 130 -0.89 -8.53 5.06
CA TYR A 130 0.51 -8.13 4.86
C TYR A 130 0.84 -8.03 3.37
N VAL A 131 0.51 -9.07 2.60
CA VAL A 131 0.72 -9.09 1.14
C VAL A 131 0.02 -7.91 0.47
N TYR A 132 -1.19 -7.58 0.90
CA TYR A 132 -1.98 -6.47 0.38
C TYR A 132 -1.35 -5.10 0.65
N VAL A 133 -0.84 -4.87 1.86
CA VAL A 133 -0.10 -3.64 2.17
C VAL A 133 1.18 -3.54 1.36
N VAL A 134 1.92 -4.65 1.19
CA VAL A 134 3.11 -4.65 0.31
C VAL A 134 2.74 -4.29 -1.12
N ALA A 135 1.66 -4.88 -1.66
CA ALA A 135 1.18 -4.55 -2.99
C ALA A 135 0.89 -3.04 -3.10
N LEU A 136 0.07 -2.48 -2.21
CA LEU A 136 -0.26 -1.05 -2.27
C LEU A 136 0.92 -0.10 -1.99
N SER A 137 1.96 -0.56 -1.27
CA SER A 137 3.16 0.24 -1.01
C SER A 137 3.95 0.58 -2.28
N VAL A 138 3.79 -0.20 -3.35
CA VAL A 138 4.48 0.02 -4.62
C VAL A 138 3.70 0.88 -5.61
N VAL A 139 2.65 1.58 -5.16
CA VAL A 139 1.76 2.35 -6.05
C VAL A 139 2.45 3.48 -6.80
N HIS A 140 3.50 4.06 -6.24
CA HIS A 140 4.26 5.12 -6.90
C HIS A 140 5.35 4.60 -7.85
N TYR A 141 5.62 3.28 -7.88
CA TYR A 141 6.71 2.70 -8.67
C TYR A 141 6.58 2.99 -10.16
N PRO A 142 5.46 2.69 -10.86
CA PRO A 142 5.39 2.85 -12.30
C PRO A 142 5.65 4.29 -12.76
N TYR A 143 5.08 5.27 -12.04
CA TYR A 143 5.16 6.69 -12.40
C TYR A 143 6.57 7.25 -12.18
N LEU A 144 7.16 7.00 -11.01
CA LEU A 144 8.49 7.52 -10.68
C LEU A 144 9.58 6.79 -11.46
N MET A 145 9.39 5.51 -11.78
CA MET A 145 10.29 4.77 -12.64
C MET A 145 10.21 5.28 -14.08
N PHE A 146 9.02 5.58 -14.60
CA PHE A 146 8.87 6.21 -15.91
C PHE A 146 9.58 7.58 -15.97
N VAL A 147 9.41 8.44 -14.95
CA VAL A 147 10.14 9.72 -14.85
C VAL A 147 11.66 9.49 -14.78
N GLY A 148 12.12 8.49 -14.01
CA GLY A 148 13.53 8.14 -13.90
C GLY A 148 14.14 7.68 -15.23
N LEU A 149 13.41 6.87 -15.99
CA LEU A 149 13.83 6.40 -17.31
C LEU A 149 13.97 7.55 -18.33
N LEU A 150 13.10 8.55 -18.27
CA LEU A 150 13.17 9.73 -19.14
C LEU A 150 14.35 10.66 -18.80
N THR A 151 14.69 10.80 -17.51
CA THR A 151 15.67 11.78 -17.05
C THR A 151 17.11 11.26 -17.01
N LYS A 152 17.29 9.93 -16.86
CA LYS A 152 18.59 9.22 -16.83
C LYS A 152 19.58 9.74 -15.77
N GLY A 153 20.69 9.02 -15.57
CA GLY A 153 21.78 9.43 -14.68
C GLY A 153 21.38 9.62 -13.21
N ILE A 154 21.82 10.73 -12.59
CA ILE A 154 21.58 11.01 -11.17
C ILE A 154 20.09 11.12 -10.82
N TRP A 155 19.25 11.56 -11.76
CA TRP A 155 17.81 11.67 -11.55
C TRP A 155 17.14 10.31 -11.40
N MET A 156 17.60 9.30 -12.14
CA MET A 156 17.11 7.93 -11.98
C MET A 156 17.43 7.39 -10.58
N PHE A 157 18.62 7.66 -10.07
CA PHE A 157 18.99 7.31 -8.69
C PHE A 157 18.11 8.03 -7.66
N LEU A 158 17.88 9.34 -7.82
CA LEU A 158 16.99 10.10 -6.93
C LEU A 158 15.55 9.59 -6.97
N CYS A 159 15.02 9.24 -8.14
CA CYS A 159 13.71 8.63 -8.29
C CYS A 159 13.64 7.28 -7.56
N MET A 160 14.66 6.42 -7.69
CA MET A 160 14.70 5.15 -6.96
C MET A 160 14.74 5.34 -5.45
N MET A 161 15.56 6.28 -4.96
CA MET A 161 15.61 6.61 -3.53
C MET A 161 14.26 7.13 -3.02
N ALA A 162 13.59 7.98 -3.79
CA ALA A 162 12.26 8.50 -3.46
C ALA A 162 11.21 7.38 -3.42
N ILE A 163 11.17 6.50 -4.42
CA ILE A 163 10.27 5.35 -4.49
C ILE A 163 10.45 4.45 -3.25
N THR A 164 11.70 4.10 -2.96
CA THR A 164 12.04 3.21 -1.84
C THR A 164 11.61 3.82 -0.51
N SER A 165 11.87 5.13 -0.32
CA SER A 165 11.51 5.88 0.89
C SER A 165 9.99 5.99 1.07
N ILE A 166 9.26 6.27 -0.01
CA ILE A 166 7.79 6.33 -0.01
C ILE A 166 7.19 4.97 0.36
N SER A 167 7.69 3.90 -0.26
CA SER A 167 7.23 2.53 0.02
C SER A 167 7.51 2.13 1.47
N GLN A 168 8.72 2.40 1.96
CA GLN A 168 9.08 2.16 3.36
C GLN A 168 8.17 2.94 4.31
N PHE A 169 7.88 4.21 4.00
CA PHE A 169 6.97 5.02 4.81
C PHE A 169 5.55 4.43 4.84
N LEU A 170 5.00 4.02 3.69
CA LEU A 170 3.68 3.39 3.61
C LEU A 170 3.60 2.08 4.40
N ILE A 171 4.63 1.22 4.27
CA ILE A 171 4.71 -0.04 5.01
C ILE A 171 4.79 0.24 6.50
N ARG A 172 5.69 1.12 6.93
CA ARG A 172 5.88 1.46 8.34
C ARG A 172 4.60 2.02 8.95
N THR A 173 3.97 3.00 8.30
CA THR A 173 2.76 3.64 8.80
C THR A 173 1.54 2.73 8.82
N SER A 174 1.46 1.76 7.91
CA SER A 174 0.34 0.80 7.86
C SER A 174 0.55 -0.38 8.82
N MET A 175 1.75 -0.97 8.85
CA MET A 175 2.04 -2.17 9.64
C MET A 175 2.31 -1.89 11.11
N LEU A 176 2.86 -0.72 11.45
CA LEU A 176 3.19 -0.38 12.85
C LEU A 176 2.09 0.38 13.59
N ARG A 177 1.01 0.79 12.92
CA ARG A 177 -0.04 1.65 13.52
C ARG A 177 -0.58 1.12 14.85
N ASN A 178 -0.82 -0.19 14.91
CA ASN A 178 -1.32 -0.89 16.08
C ASN A 178 -0.27 -1.86 16.65
N HIS A 179 1.02 -1.66 16.37
CA HIS A 179 2.10 -2.51 16.87
C HIS A 179 3.07 -1.68 17.69
N SER A 180 3.16 -1.99 18.98
CA SER A 180 4.25 -1.52 19.84
C SER A 180 5.30 -2.62 19.90
N PHE A 181 6.48 -2.35 19.34
CA PHE A 181 7.63 -3.21 19.59
C PHE A 181 7.99 -3.17 21.08
N GLU A 182 8.29 -4.34 21.66
CA GLU A 182 8.75 -4.43 23.05
C GLU A 182 10.12 -3.76 23.23
N ASN A 183 10.98 -3.84 22.21
CA ASN A 183 12.29 -3.21 22.18
C ASN A 183 12.47 -2.31 20.96
N HIS A 184 13.16 -1.17 21.15
CA HIS A 184 13.55 -0.28 20.04
C HIS A 184 14.41 -0.98 18.97
N ARG A 185 15.18 -2.00 19.38
CA ARG A 185 16.00 -2.81 18.48
C ARG A 185 15.16 -3.51 17.42
N ASP A 186 14.01 -4.06 17.80
CA ASP A 186 13.19 -4.87 16.89
C ASP A 186 12.50 -3.98 15.86
N GLY A 187 12.09 -2.77 16.26
CA GLY A 187 11.62 -1.74 15.33
C GLY A 187 12.70 -1.25 14.37
N PHE A 188 13.94 -1.08 14.84
CA PHE A 188 15.06 -0.75 13.96
C PHE A 188 15.38 -1.88 12.96
N MET A 189 15.35 -3.14 13.41
CA MET A 189 15.54 -4.30 12.52
C MET A 189 14.42 -4.40 11.47
N PHE A 190 13.17 -4.11 11.84
CA PHE A 190 12.06 -4.03 10.89
C PHE A 190 12.30 -2.96 9.83
N ASP A 191 12.76 -1.76 10.24
CA ASP A 191 13.09 -0.68 9.30
C ASP A 191 14.22 -1.09 8.33
N ILE A 192 15.28 -1.74 8.83
CA ILE A 192 16.38 -2.25 7.99
C ILE A 192 15.88 -3.30 6.99
N ILE A 193 15.11 -4.29 7.46
CA ILE A 193 14.60 -5.38 6.61
C ILE A 193 13.68 -4.80 5.53
N THR A 194 12.80 -3.88 5.90
CA THR A 194 11.92 -3.17 4.96
C THR A 194 12.74 -2.41 3.93
N PHE A 195 13.76 -1.67 4.35
CA PHE A 195 14.64 -0.95 3.45
C PHE A 195 15.35 -1.88 2.46
N ILE A 196 15.96 -2.98 2.94
CA ILE A 196 16.66 -3.94 2.09
C ILE A 196 15.72 -4.57 1.06
N LEU A 197 14.52 -4.98 1.47
CA LEU A 197 13.54 -5.59 0.57
C LEU A 197 13.05 -4.60 -0.49
N GLN A 198 12.74 -3.35 -0.10
CA GLN A 198 12.31 -2.33 -1.05
C GLN A 198 13.44 -1.93 -2.01
N CYS A 199 14.67 -1.78 -1.52
CA CYS A 199 15.83 -1.56 -2.39
C CYS A 199 16.02 -2.72 -3.35
N GLY A 200 16.01 -3.96 -2.86
CA GLY A 200 16.18 -5.15 -3.69
C GLY A 200 15.14 -5.25 -4.80
N PHE A 201 13.88 -4.96 -4.47
CA PHE A 201 12.81 -4.92 -5.47
C PHE A 201 12.96 -3.75 -6.45
N CYS A 202 13.30 -2.55 -5.97
CA CYS A 202 13.52 -1.38 -6.82
C CYS A 202 14.68 -1.59 -7.79
N PHE A 203 15.86 -2.02 -7.31
CA PHE A 203 17.01 -2.32 -8.18
C PHE A 203 16.74 -3.50 -9.11
N GLY A 204 16.10 -4.57 -8.63
CA GLY A 204 15.73 -5.71 -9.47
C GLY A 204 14.74 -5.32 -10.58
N SER A 205 13.78 -4.44 -10.26
CA SER A 205 12.87 -3.89 -11.27
C SER A 205 13.64 -3.05 -12.28
N LEU A 206 14.55 -2.19 -11.85
CA LEU A 206 15.40 -1.42 -12.77
C LEU A 206 16.22 -2.34 -13.68
N SER A 207 16.82 -3.41 -13.16
CA SER A 207 17.58 -4.36 -13.97
C SER A 207 16.73 -4.96 -15.10
N LEU A 208 15.47 -5.32 -14.79
CA LEU A 208 14.51 -5.77 -15.79
C LEU A 208 14.22 -4.71 -16.86
N PHE A 209 14.22 -3.41 -16.52
CA PHE A 209 14.07 -2.32 -17.50
C PHE A 209 15.37 -1.97 -18.24
N SER A 210 16.53 -2.11 -17.61
CA SER A 210 17.84 -1.83 -18.24
C SER A 210 18.17 -2.84 -19.34
N LEU A 211 17.70 -4.08 -19.21
CA LEU A 211 17.71 -5.07 -20.29
C LEU A 211 16.91 -4.62 -21.52
N LEU A 212 16.09 -3.56 -21.40
CA LEU A 212 15.14 -3.07 -22.42
C LEU A 212 15.54 -1.77 -23.10
N SER A 213 16.56 -1.07 -22.59
CA SER A 213 17.18 0.06 -23.27
C SER A 213 18.66 -0.25 -23.50
N PRO A 214 19.00 -0.95 -24.61
CA PRO A 214 20.38 -1.23 -25.05
C PRO A 214 21.25 0.01 -25.30
N ALA A 215 20.73 1.23 -25.09
CA ALA A 215 21.41 2.47 -25.44
C ALA A 215 22.28 3.06 -24.31
N ASN A 216 22.79 2.22 -23.41
CA ASN A 216 23.95 2.55 -22.55
C ASN A 216 25.09 1.57 -22.81
#